data_AF-A0A0S2SMQ0-F1
#
_entry.id   AF-A0A0S2SMQ0-F1
#
_cell.length_a   1.000
_cell.length_b   1.000
_cell.length_c   1.000
_cell.angle_alpha   90.00
_cell.angle_beta   90.00
_cell.angle_gamma   90.00
#
_symmetry.space_group_name_H-M   'P 1'
#
loop_
_entity.id
_entity.type
_entity.pdbx_description
1 polymer ?
#
loop_
_entity_poly.entity_id
_entity_poly.type
_entity_poly.pdbx_seq_one_letter_code
_entity_poly.pdbx_strand_id
1 'polypeptide(L)'
;MLLMTSPQARKKWLPLPVTVKVHFLIRYVNGKERQVSTSMVDPMRCPGADIVDLCGRRWEIELGYQEMTQSLQQHRLTLHNKKMAGIQQALWVCCWPTTCCTARW
;
A
#
# COMPACT_ATOMS: atom_id res chain seq x y z
N MET A 1 11.18 -4.22 16.83
CA MET A 1 11.54 -5.58 16.35
C MET A 1 12.60 -5.47 15.26
N LEU A 2 13.48 -6.45 15.09
CA LEU A 2 14.50 -6.45 14.02
C LEU A 2 14.01 -7.35 12.88
N LEU A 3 13.94 -6.79 11.67
CA LEU A 3 13.57 -7.51 10.45
C LEU A 3 14.83 -7.80 9.62
N MET A 4 15.00 -9.06 9.22
CA MET A 4 16.08 -9.46 8.31
C MET A 4 15.75 -9.02 6.89
N THR A 5 16.69 -8.32 6.25
CA THR A 5 16.49 -7.90 4.86
C THR A 5 16.59 -9.09 3.90
N SER A 6 15.89 -9.04 2.77
CA SER A 6 15.97 -10.11 1.77
C SER A 6 17.27 -9.98 0.94
N PRO A 7 17.85 -11.10 0.46
CA PRO A 7 19.03 -11.07 -0.42
C PRO A 7 18.76 -10.29 -1.72
N GLN A 8 17.54 -10.37 -2.25
CA GLN A 8 17.12 -9.63 -3.44
C GLN A 8 17.13 -8.12 -3.21
N ALA A 9 16.66 -7.65 -2.05
CA ALA A 9 16.66 -6.23 -1.70
C ALA A 9 18.08 -5.68 -1.57
N ARG A 10 18.99 -6.43 -0.93
CA ARG A 10 20.41 -6.06 -0.82
C ARG A 10 21.13 -6.02 -2.17
N LYS A 11 20.75 -6.89 -3.11
CA LYS A 11 21.32 -6.85 -4.48
C LYS A 11 20.89 -5.59 -5.23
N LYS A 12 19.65 -5.14 -5.04
CA LYS A 12 19.13 -3.89 -5.65
C LYS A 12 19.67 -2.65 -4.94
N TRP A 13 19.95 -2.73 -3.63
CA TRP A 13 20.43 -1.61 -2.84
C TRP A 13 21.59 -2.03 -1.93
N LEU A 14 22.81 -1.80 -2.42
CA LEU A 14 24.08 -2.17 -1.79
C LEU A 14 24.31 -1.61 -0.37
N PRO A 15 23.90 -0.37 -0.01
CA PRO A 15 24.11 0.15 1.34
C PRO A 15 23.08 -0.36 2.37
N LEU A 16 22.19 -1.28 1.99
CA LEU A 16 21.13 -1.77 2.88
C LEU A 16 21.71 -2.69 3.97
N PRO A 17 21.47 -2.39 5.27
CA PRO A 17 21.94 -3.25 6.35
C PRO A 17 21.25 -4.61 6.36
N VAL A 18 21.90 -5.59 6.99
CA VAL A 18 21.36 -6.98 7.13
C VAL A 18 20.10 -6.99 7.98
N THR A 19 20.02 -6.11 8.96
CA THR A 19 18.89 -5.97 9.89
C THR A 19 18.36 -4.54 9.89
N VAL A 20 17.04 -4.39 9.80
CA VAL A 20 16.34 -3.11 9.92
C VAL A 20 15.47 -3.13 11.17
N LYS A 21 15.54 -2.07 11.97
CA LYS A 21 14.61 -1.88 13.09
C LYS A 21 13.27 -1.43 12.55
N VAL A 22 12.23 -2.18 12.88
CA VAL A 22 10.86 -1.91 12.48
C VAL A 22 9.98 -1.95 13.72
N HIS A 23 9.08 -0.98 13.82
CA HIS A 23 8.02 -1.02 14.81
C HIS A 23 6.86 -1.80 14.22
N PHE A 24 6.41 -2.80 14.97
CA PHE A 24 5.38 -3.74 14.55
C PHE A 24 4.16 -3.54 15.43
N LEU A 25 3.04 -3.24 14.80
CA LEU A 25 1.77 -2.93 15.45
C LEU A 25 0.72 -3.92 14.97
N ILE A 26 -0.08 -4.41 15.90
CA ILE A 26 -1.20 -5.31 15.62
C ILE A 26 -2.48 -4.53 15.86
N ARG A 27 -3.42 -4.60 14.91
CA ARG A 27 -4.75 -4.01 15.04
C ARG A 27 -5.81 -5.00 14.59
N TYR A 28 -6.96 -4.97 15.25
CA TYR A 28 -8.16 -5.63 14.78
C TYR A 28 -9.00 -4.64 13.97
N VAL A 29 -9.24 -4.94 12.70
CA VAL A 29 -10.18 -4.19 11.86
C VAL A 29 -11.22 -5.17 11.35
N ASN A 30 -12.51 -4.85 11.53
CA ASN A 30 -13.62 -5.70 11.12
C ASN A 30 -13.49 -7.16 11.64
N GLY A 31 -12.99 -7.32 12.87
CA GLY A 31 -12.77 -8.63 13.50
C GLY A 31 -11.58 -9.43 12.95
N LYS A 32 -10.78 -8.86 12.03
CA LYS A 32 -9.57 -9.49 11.48
C LYS A 32 -8.31 -8.84 12.04
N GLU A 33 -7.36 -9.66 12.45
CA GLU A 33 -6.03 -9.20 12.83
C GLU A 33 -5.26 -8.72 11.60
N ARG A 34 -4.75 -7.49 11.67
CA ARG A 34 -3.94 -6.85 10.65
C ARG A 34 -2.66 -6.33 11.29
N GLN A 35 -1.56 -6.49 10.57
CA GLN A 35 -0.23 -6.15 11.05
C GLN A 35 0.28 -4.93 10.26
N VAL A 36 0.65 -3.87 10.99
CA VAL A 36 1.29 -2.67 10.43
C VAL A 36 2.76 -2.71 10.81
N SER A 37 3.63 -2.55 9.83
CA SER A 37 5.07 -2.40 10.02
C SER A 37 5.51 -1.02 9.60
N THR A 38 6.20 -0.29 10.47
CA THR A 38 6.60 1.11 10.24
C THR A 38 8.07 1.34 10.61
N SER A 39 8.71 2.24 9.86
CA SER A 39 10.06 2.72 10.16
C SER A 39 10.08 3.74 11.32
N MET A 40 8.92 4.22 11.76
CA MET A 40 8.79 5.09 12.94
C MET A 40 8.96 4.25 14.22
N VAL A 41 10.20 4.18 14.72
CA VAL A 41 10.58 3.29 15.83
C VAL A 41 10.33 3.91 17.20
N ASP A 42 10.21 5.24 17.30
CA ASP A 42 10.04 5.95 18.57
C ASP A 42 8.56 5.98 19.01
N PRO A 43 8.16 5.26 20.08
CA PRO A 43 6.77 5.19 20.52
C PRO A 43 6.29 6.48 21.19
N MET A 44 7.20 7.30 21.74
CA MET A 44 6.84 8.56 22.42
C MET A 44 6.48 9.64 21.40
N ARG A 45 7.24 9.71 20.31
CA ARG A 45 7.00 10.66 19.23
C ARG A 45 5.91 10.21 18.27
N CYS A 46 5.78 8.91 18.08
CA CYS A 46 4.79 8.31 17.18
C CYS A 46 4.04 7.20 17.91
N PRO A 47 2.95 7.54 18.63
CA PRO A 47 2.08 6.57 19.26
C PRO A 47 1.57 5.56 18.24
N GLY A 48 1.48 4.29 18.64
CA GLY A 48 0.99 3.23 17.75
C GLY A 48 -0.42 3.49 17.20
N ALA A 49 -1.27 4.13 17.99
CA ALA A 49 -2.64 4.51 17.60
C ALA A 49 -2.64 5.50 16.42
N ASP A 50 -1.80 6.54 16.48
CA ASP A 50 -1.72 7.56 15.43
C ASP A 50 -1.18 7.00 14.11
N ILE A 51 -0.20 6.09 14.20
CA ILE A 51 0.35 5.40 13.03
C ILE A 51 -0.72 4.53 12.37
N VAL A 52 -1.49 3.83 13.18
CA VAL A 52 -2.59 2.99 12.73
C VAL A 52 -3.67 3.82 12.03
N ASP A 53 -4.07 4.96 12.62
CA ASP A 53 -5.06 5.85 12.02
C ASP A 53 -4.53 6.52 10.75
N LEU A 54 -3.24 6.84 10.69
CA LEU A 54 -2.58 7.29 9.46
C LEU A 54 -2.66 6.22 8.36
N CYS A 55 -2.41 4.94 8.68
CA CYS A 55 -2.57 3.85 7.73
C CYS A 55 -4.03 3.66 7.29
N GLY A 56 -4.99 3.89 8.19
CA GLY A 56 -6.42 3.95 7.84
C GLY A 56 -6.74 5.03 6.82
N ARG A 57 -6.27 6.26 7.04
CA ARG A 57 -6.45 7.38 6.09
C ARG A 57 -5.82 7.12 4.72
N ARG A 58 -4.67 6.45 4.68
CA ARG A 58 -4.07 6.02 3.40
C ARG A 58 -5.02 5.11 2.63
N TRP A 59 -5.69 4.18 3.32
CA TRP A 59 -6.64 3.28 2.69
C TRP A 59 -7.88 4.01 2.15
N GLU A 60 -8.40 5.00 2.86
CA GLU A 60 -9.51 5.84 2.36
C GLU A 60 -9.15 6.54 1.04
N ILE A 61 -7.90 7.01 0.89
CA ILE A 61 -7.42 7.59 -0.36
C ILE A 61 -7.36 6.55 -1.49
N GLU A 62 -6.87 5.34 -1.20
CA GLU A 62 -6.81 4.24 -2.17
C GLU A 62 -8.22 3.81 -2.62
N LEU A 63 -9.17 3.74 -1.69
CA LEU A 63 -10.59 3.49 -1.98
C LEU A 63 -11.19 4.60 -2.84
N GLY A 64 -10.99 5.87 -2.47
CA GLY A 64 -11.48 7.00 -3.25
C GLY A 64 -10.93 7.01 -4.67
N TYR A 65 -9.64 6.68 -4.85
CA TYR A 65 -9.04 6.55 -6.18
C TYR A 65 -9.67 5.42 -7.00
N GLN A 66 -9.95 4.28 -6.36
CA GLN A 66 -10.63 3.16 -7.00
C GLN A 66 -12.06 3.55 -7.44
N GLU A 67 -12.83 4.20 -6.57
CA GLU A 67 -14.19 4.64 -6.86
C GLU A 67 -14.23 5.66 -8.01
N MET A 68 -13.35 6.66 -7.98
CA MET A 68 -13.20 7.63 -9.06
C MET A 68 -12.84 6.95 -10.38
N THR A 69 -11.88 6.03 -10.35
CA THR A 69 -11.45 5.27 -11.54
C THR A 69 -12.58 4.42 -12.11
N GLN A 70 -13.31 3.72 -11.25
CA GLN A 70 -14.41 2.85 -11.65
C GLN A 70 -15.59 3.65 -12.22
N SER A 71 -15.90 4.80 -11.61
CA SER A 71 -16.92 5.75 -12.10
C SER A 71 -16.56 6.32 -13.46
N LEU A 72 -15.31 6.79 -13.65
CA LEU A 72 -14.83 7.31 -14.94
C LEU A 72 -14.92 6.28 -16.07
N GLN A 73 -14.86 4.99 -15.73
CA GLN A 73 -15.00 3.88 -16.67
C GLN A 73 -16.44 3.36 -16.79
N GLN A 74 -17.42 4.03 -16.16
CA GLN A 74 -18.83 3.62 -16.15
C GLN A 74 -19.03 2.17 -15.70
N HIS A 75 -18.19 1.69 -14.78
CA HIS A 75 -18.12 0.28 -14.36
C HIS A 75 -17.87 -0.72 -15.51
N ARG A 76 -17.34 -0.26 -16.65
CA ARG A 76 -17.00 -1.10 -17.81
C ARG A 76 -15.49 -1.21 -17.95
N LEU A 77 -14.98 -2.43 -18.08
CA LEU A 77 -13.56 -2.70 -18.34
C LEU A 77 -13.13 -2.43 -19.80
N THR A 78 -13.93 -1.68 -20.56
CA THR A 78 -13.69 -1.44 -21.98
C THR A 78 -12.83 -0.20 -22.18
N LEU A 79 -11.61 -0.37 -22.71
CA LEU A 79 -10.75 0.72 -23.09
C LEU A 79 -11.23 1.34 -24.41
N HIS A 80 -11.67 2.59 -24.37
CA HIS A 80 -12.18 3.29 -25.56
C HIS A 80 -11.10 4.05 -26.36
N ASN A 81 -9.91 4.22 -25.78
CA ASN A 81 -8.83 4.97 -26.42
C ASN A 81 -8.12 4.13 -27.49
N LYS A 82 -7.93 4.70 -28.68
CA LYS A 82 -7.25 4.05 -29.81
C LYS A 82 -5.73 4.25 -29.81
N LYS A 83 -5.20 5.18 -29.03
CA LYS A 83 -3.75 5.45 -28.93
C LYS A 83 -3.11 4.54 -27.87
N MET A 84 -1.98 3.91 -28.21
CA MET A 84 -1.23 3.00 -27.32
C MET A 84 -0.84 3.66 -25.99
N ALA A 85 -0.38 4.91 -26.01
CA ALA A 85 -0.04 5.63 -24.78
C ALA A 85 -1.25 5.81 -23.84
N GLY A 86 -2.44 6.06 -24.39
CA GLY A 86 -3.66 6.20 -23.61
C GLY A 86 -4.19 4.87 -23.06
N ILE A 87 -3.98 3.78 -23.80
CA ILE A 87 -4.26 2.41 -23.33
C ILE A 87 -3.34 2.05 -22.15
N GLN A 88 -2.04 2.34 -22.26
CA GLN A 88 -1.08 2.11 -21.17
C GLN A 88 -1.42 2.90 -19.92
N GLN A 89 -1.79 4.17 -20.07
CA GLN A 89 -2.22 5.01 -18.96
C GLN A 89 -3.47 4.45 -18.28
N ALA A 90 -4.50 4.06 -19.05
CA ALA A 90 -5.71 3.49 -18.50
C ALA A 90 -5.46 2.15 -17.79
N LEU A 91 -4.62 1.27 -18.37
CA LEU A 91 -4.22 0.02 -17.75
C LEU A 91 -3.43 0.24 -16.45
N TRP A 92 -2.54 1.23 -16.42
CA TRP A 92 -1.83 1.61 -15.20
C TRP A 92 -2.79 1.97 -14.08
N VAL A 93 -3.76 2.85 -14.37
CA VAL A 93 -4.75 3.34 -13.40
C VAL A 93 -5.68 2.20 -12.94
N CYS A 94 -6.05 1.25 -13.82
CA CYS A 94 -6.85 0.07 -13.45
C CYS A 94 -6.09 -1.00 -12.65
N CYS A 95 -4.84 -1.27 -13.02
CA CYS A 95 -4.06 -2.38 -12.46
C CYS A 95 -3.37 -2.00 -11.14
N TRP A 96 -3.19 -0.70 -10.86
CA TRP A 96 -2.60 -0.21 -9.62
C TRP A 96 -3.37 -0.62 -8.36
N PRO A 97 -4.70 -0.37 -8.24
CA PRO A 97 -5.45 -0.78 -7.06
C PRO A 97 -5.58 -2.31 -6.93
N THR A 98 -5.63 -3.06 -8.03
CA THR A 98 -5.89 -4.52 -8.01
C THR A 98 -4.67 -5.36 -7.65
N THR A 99 -3.44 -4.89 -7.91
CA THR A 99 -2.21 -5.65 -7.62
C THR A 99 -1.66 -5.48 -6.20
N CYS A 100 -2.05 -4.41 -5.49
CA CYS A 100 -1.72 -4.22 -4.07
C CYS A 100 -2.81 -4.74 -3.10
N CYS A 101 -4.01 -5.05 -3.59
CA CYS A 101 -5.16 -5.38 -2.75
C CYS A 101 -5.34 -6.89 -2.52
N THR A 102 -4.61 -7.44 -1.54
CA THR A 102 -5.04 -8.67 -0.85
C THR A 102 -5.45 -8.42 0.61
N ALA A 103 -5.34 -7.18 1.09
CA ALA A 103 -5.82 -6.80 2.41
C ALA A 103 -6.83 -5.66 2.29
N ARG A 104 -8.11 -6.00 2.15
CA ARG A 104 -9.20 -5.09 2.54
C ARG A 104 -9.00 -4.83 4.04
N TRP A 105 -8.47 -3.66 4.38
CA TRP A 105 -8.39 -3.16 5.75
C TRP A 105 -9.82 -3.03 6.30
#